data_AF-M3DP56-F1
#
_entry.id   AF-M3DP56-F1
#
_cell.length_a   1.000
_cell.length_b   1.000
_cell.length_c   1.000
_cell.angle_alpha   90.00
_cell.angle_beta   90.00
_cell.angle_gamma   90.00
#
_symmetry.space_group_name_H-M   'P 1'
#
loop_
_entity.id
_entity.type
_entity.pdbx_description
1 polymer ?
#
loop_
_entity_poly.entity_id
_entity_poly.type
_entity_poly.pdbx_seq_one_letter_code
_entity_poly.pdbx_strand_id
1 'polypeptide(L)'
;MDTNPTALLLDLAASARDLTDQDALQNLLAAGHRAWCEGVADVQSGIRCEAASLSDAQLAERCAAAGAAWEEGMTRGEAVSALAFATWDASPAAMAYTELAERATRFGVSLLGEEFQ
;
A
#
# COMPACT_ATOMS: atom_id res chain seq x y z
N MET A 1 -20.13 7.83 0.28
CA MET A 1 -19.31 8.21 -0.88
C MET A 1 -18.16 7.23 -0.83
N ASP A 2 -18.13 6.26 -1.74
CA ASP A 2 -17.05 5.27 -1.78
C ASP A 2 -15.78 6.02 -2.19
N THR A 3 -15.03 6.45 -1.20
CA THR A 3 -13.80 7.20 -1.44
C THR A 3 -12.77 6.19 -1.92
N ASN A 4 -12.37 6.31 -3.19
CA ASN A 4 -11.29 5.52 -3.75
C ASN A 4 -10.01 5.76 -2.90
N PRO A 5 -9.46 4.73 -2.22
CA PRO A 5 -8.31 4.89 -1.33
C PRO A 5 -7.10 5.52 -2.02
N THR A 6 -6.92 5.27 -3.33
CA THR A 6 -5.85 5.87 -4.14
C THR A 6 -6.02 7.38 -4.27
N ALA A 7 -7.24 7.85 -4.59
CA ALA A 7 -7.51 9.28 -4.74
C ALA A 7 -7.31 10.01 -3.41
N LEU A 8 -7.80 9.43 -2.31
CA LEU A 8 -7.61 9.98 -0.97
C LEU A 8 -6.13 10.08 -0.59
N LEU A 9 -5.34 9.03 -0.83
CA LEU A 9 -3.90 9.06 -0.52
C LEU A 9 -3.15 10.11 -1.32
N LEU A 10 -3.48 10.28 -2.61
CA LEU A 10 -2.90 11.34 -3.44
C LEU A 10 -3.26 12.74 -2.92
N ASP A 11 -4.52 12.96 -2.54
CA ASP A 11 -4.98 14.24 -2.01
C ASP A 11 -4.34 14.58 -0.65
N LEU A 12 -4.19 13.58 0.22
CA LEU A 12 -3.53 13.74 1.53
C LEU A 12 -2.03 14.04 1.34
N ALA A 13 -1.34 13.32 0.46
CA ALA A 13 0.06 13.58 0.14
C ALA A 13 0.25 14.99 -0.44
N ALA A 14 -0.63 15.42 -1.36
CA ALA A 14 -0.62 16.77 -1.91
C ALA A 14 -0.82 17.84 -0.82
N SER A 15 -1.76 17.63 0.09
CA SER A 15 -2.05 18.55 1.20
C SER A 15 -0.89 18.68 2.19
N ALA A 16 -0.13 17.61 2.42
CA ALA A 16 1.00 17.61 3.34
C ALA A 16 2.23 18.40 2.84
N ARG A 17 2.34 18.68 1.54
CA ARG A 17 3.53 19.30 0.93
C ARG A 17 3.86 20.68 1.52
N ASP A 18 2.83 21.48 1.77
CA ASP A 18 2.99 22.86 2.24
C ASP A 18 2.74 23.00 3.76
N LEU A 19 2.38 21.90 4.43
CA LEU A 19 2.15 21.90 5.87
C LEU A 19 3.45 21.74 6.65
N THR A 20 3.60 22.56 7.68
CA THR A 20 4.69 22.47 8.67
C THR A 20 4.17 22.20 10.09
N ASP A 21 2.85 22.27 10.27
CA ASP A 21 2.19 22.03 11.55
C ASP A 21 2.19 20.52 11.87
N GLN A 22 2.75 20.17 13.02
CA GLN A 22 2.96 18.76 13.41
C GLN A 22 1.62 18.05 13.68
N ASP A 23 0.67 18.71 14.32
CA ASP A 23 -0.64 18.13 14.62
C ASP A 23 -1.45 17.88 13.34
N ALA A 24 -1.42 18.83 12.38
CA ALA A 24 -2.01 18.65 11.07
C ALA A 24 -1.35 17.49 10.30
N LEU A 25 -0.02 17.39 10.33
CA LEU A 25 0.70 16.27 9.70
C LEU A 25 0.36 14.93 10.34
N GLN A 26 0.22 14.86 11.67
CA GLN A 26 -0.19 13.65 12.38
C GLN A 26 -1.60 13.22 11.97
N ASN A 27 -2.53 14.17 11.85
CA ASN A 27 -3.90 13.91 11.42
C ASN A 27 -3.94 13.39 9.98
N LEU A 28 -3.18 13.99 9.07
CA LEU A 28 -3.08 13.52 7.69
C LEU A 28 -2.46 12.13 7.60
N LEU A 29 -1.40 11.87 8.38
CA LEU A 29 -0.73 10.58 8.41
C LEU A 29 -1.65 9.47 8.95
N ALA A 30 -2.43 9.75 9.99
CA ALA A 30 -3.43 8.83 10.55
C ALA A 30 -4.61 8.57 9.60
N ALA A 31 -5.02 9.56 8.80
CA ALA A 31 -6.01 9.39 7.75
C ALA A 31 -5.43 8.56 6.59
N GLY A 32 -4.21 8.88 6.17
CA GLY A 32 -3.50 8.16 5.11
C GLY A 32 -3.27 6.71 5.46
N HIS A 33 -2.91 6.39 6.70
CA HIS A 33 -2.71 5.01 7.12
C HIS A 33 -3.99 4.17 7.06
N ARG A 34 -5.14 4.76 7.41
CA ARG A 34 -6.44 4.09 7.26
C ARG A 34 -6.74 3.78 5.79
N ALA A 35 -6.56 4.77 4.92
CA ALA A 35 -6.73 4.61 3.48
C ALA A 35 -5.75 3.57 2.89
N TRP A 36 -4.51 3.55 3.38
CA TRP A 36 -3.50 2.56 3.01
C TRP A 36 -3.94 1.15 3.39
N CYS A 37 -4.41 0.93 4.63
CA CYS A 37 -4.91 -0.36 5.09
C CYS A 37 -6.10 -0.85 4.25
N GLU A 38 -7.04 0.04 3.92
CA GLU A 38 -8.18 -0.28 3.06
C GLU A 38 -7.71 -0.65 1.64
N GLY A 39 -6.82 0.14 1.04
CA GLY A 39 -6.29 -0.11 -0.30
C GLY A 39 -5.52 -1.43 -0.41
N VAL A 40 -4.70 -1.77 0.59
CA VAL A 40 -4.00 -3.07 0.64
C VAL A 40 -5.00 -4.22 0.71
N ALA A 41 -6.03 -4.11 1.55
CA ALA A 41 -7.05 -5.15 1.68
C ALA A 41 -7.83 -5.36 0.38
N ASP A 42 -8.17 -4.26 -0.32
CA ASP A 42 -8.86 -4.31 -1.60
C ASP A 42 -8.00 -4.99 -2.68
N VAL A 43 -6.72 -4.63 -2.80
CA VAL A 43 -5.80 -5.27 -3.76
C VAL A 43 -5.63 -6.76 -3.45
N GLN A 44 -5.44 -7.12 -2.18
CA GLN A 44 -5.34 -8.52 -1.78
C GLN A 44 -6.61 -9.32 -2.11
N SER A 45 -7.78 -8.75 -1.88
CA SER A 45 -9.06 -9.37 -2.20
C SER A 45 -9.25 -9.56 -3.70
N GLY A 46 -8.97 -8.51 -4.48
CA GLY A 46 -9.04 -8.54 -5.95
C GLY A 46 -8.11 -9.58 -6.56
N ILE A 47 -6.83 -9.57 -6.20
CA ILE A 47 -5.85 -10.53 -6.68
C ILE A 47 -6.22 -11.97 -6.30
N ARG A 48 -6.74 -12.19 -5.10
CA ARG A 48 -7.21 -13.53 -4.67
C ARG A 48 -8.41 -14.01 -5.49
N CYS A 49 -9.38 -13.12 -5.75
CA CYS A 49 -10.56 -13.44 -6.56
C CYS A 49 -10.15 -13.79 -7.99
N GLU A 50 -9.30 -12.99 -8.61
CA GLU A 50 -8.80 -13.24 -9.96
C GLU A 50 -7.98 -14.52 -10.02
N ALA A 51 -7.06 -14.70 -9.06
CA ALA A 51 -6.24 -15.89 -8.98
C ALA A 51 -7.07 -17.18 -8.80
N ALA A 52 -8.26 -17.14 -8.19
CA ALA A 52 -9.10 -18.34 -8.09
C ALA A 52 -9.48 -18.93 -9.46
N SER A 53 -9.48 -18.13 -10.52
CA SER A 53 -9.82 -18.54 -11.88
C SER A 53 -8.62 -18.92 -12.76
N LEU A 54 -7.39 -18.62 -12.32
CA LEU A 54 -6.18 -18.83 -13.12
C LEU A 54 -5.59 -20.23 -12.93
N SER A 55 -4.97 -20.78 -13.97
CA SER A 55 -4.04 -21.91 -13.80
C SER A 55 -2.74 -21.47 -13.09
N ASP A 56 -1.92 -22.42 -12.65
CA ASP A 56 -0.60 -22.12 -12.07
C ASP A 56 0.33 -21.45 -13.09
N ALA A 57 0.29 -21.87 -14.36
CA ALA A 57 1.09 -21.26 -15.41
C ALA A 57 0.73 -19.79 -15.66
N GLN A 58 -0.57 -19.48 -15.69
CA GLN A 58 -1.04 -18.09 -15.83
C GLN A 58 -0.71 -17.24 -14.60
N LEU A 59 -0.79 -17.83 -13.40
CA LEU A 59 -0.40 -17.12 -12.18
C LEU A 59 1.11 -16.83 -12.17
N ALA A 60 1.94 -17.78 -12.59
CA ALA A 60 3.39 -17.60 -12.71
C ALA A 60 3.75 -16.49 -13.71
N GLU A 61 3.11 -16.47 -14.89
CA GLU A 61 3.29 -15.40 -15.89
C GLU A 61 2.94 -14.04 -15.30
N ARG A 62 1.87 -13.98 -14.51
CA ARG A 62 1.42 -12.75 -13.86
C ARG A 62 2.37 -12.28 -12.75
N CYS A 63 2.90 -13.21 -11.95
CA CYS A 63 3.95 -12.92 -10.98
C CYS A 63 5.20 -12.36 -11.68
N ALA A 64 5.65 -12.97 -12.77
CA ALA A 64 6.79 -12.49 -13.54
C ALA A 64 6.55 -11.08 -14.10
N ALA A 65 5.36 -10.80 -14.65
CA ALA A 65 5.01 -9.48 -15.17
C ALA A 65 4.98 -8.39 -14.08
N ALA A 66 4.59 -8.76 -12.86
CA ALA A 66 4.58 -7.86 -11.70
C ALA A 66 5.93 -7.78 -10.97
N GLY A 67 6.96 -8.54 -11.40
CA GLY A 67 8.22 -8.65 -10.67
C GLY A 67 8.09 -9.35 -9.31
N ALA A 68 6.99 -10.09 -9.07
CA ALA A 68 6.76 -10.83 -7.85
C ALA A 68 7.53 -12.16 -7.84
N ALA A 69 7.98 -12.58 -6.66
CA ALA A 69 8.66 -13.85 -6.49
C ALA A 69 7.74 -15.03 -6.85
N TRP A 70 8.25 -15.94 -7.69
CA TRP A 70 7.67 -17.25 -7.95
C TRP A 70 8.82 -18.27 -7.89
N GLU A 71 8.98 -18.89 -6.73
CA GLU A 71 10.10 -19.81 -6.47
C GLU A 71 9.66 -21.27 -6.53
N GLU A 72 10.61 -22.16 -6.85
CA GLU A 72 10.34 -23.60 -6.83
C GLU A 72 10.02 -24.06 -5.41
N GLY A 73 8.86 -24.71 -5.23
CA GLY A 73 8.35 -25.11 -3.91
C GLY A 73 7.42 -24.10 -3.24
N MET A 74 7.27 -22.89 -3.80
CA MET A 74 6.30 -21.91 -3.32
C MET A 74 4.87 -22.41 -3.55
N THR A 75 4.02 -22.29 -2.54
CA THR A 75 2.60 -22.61 -2.66
C THR A 75 1.88 -21.54 -3.49
N ARG A 76 0.76 -21.93 -4.10
CA ARG A 76 -0.11 -20.99 -4.81
C ARG A 76 -0.55 -19.81 -3.93
N GLY A 77 -0.84 -20.05 -2.65
CA GLY A 77 -1.25 -19.00 -1.72
C GLY A 77 -0.15 -17.98 -1.42
N GLU A 78 1.10 -18.45 -1.31
CA GLU A 78 2.28 -17.58 -1.16
C GLU A 78 2.50 -16.76 -2.43
N ALA A 79 2.41 -17.37 -3.61
CA ALA A 79 2.54 -16.66 -4.88
C ALA A 79 1.46 -15.57 -5.08
N VAL A 80 0.20 -15.87 -4.71
CA VAL A 80 -0.90 -14.89 -4.72
C VAL A 80 -0.60 -13.72 -3.76
N SER A 81 -0.02 -14.01 -2.60
CA SER A 81 0.34 -12.99 -1.61
C SER A 81 1.50 -12.12 -2.10
N ALA A 82 2.53 -12.73 -2.71
CA ALA A 82 3.65 -12.02 -3.31
C ALA A 82 3.19 -11.13 -4.48
N LEU A 83 2.28 -11.62 -5.31
CA LEU A 83 1.68 -10.84 -6.40
C LEU A 83 0.88 -9.64 -5.87
N ALA A 84 0.06 -9.85 -4.84
CA ALA A 84 -0.71 -8.77 -4.23
C ALA A 84 0.21 -7.69 -3.62
N PHE A 85 1.29 -8.10 -2.96
CA PHE A 85 2.30 -7.18 -2.44
C PHE A 85 2.96 -6.37 -3.55
N ALA A 86 3.50 -7.03 -4.59
CA ALA A 86 4.16 -6.35 -5.70
C ALA A 86 3.21 -5.40 -6.44
N THR A 87 1.94 -5.80 -6.60
CA THR A 87 0.91 -4.98 -7.23
C THR A 87 0.61 -3.72 -6.39
N TRP A 88 0.51 -3.86 -5.07
CA TRP A 88 0.30 -2.74 -4.18
C TRP A 88 1.50 -1.81 -4.15
N ASP A 89 2.70 -2.34 -4.00
CA ASP A 89 3.94 -1.57 -3.85
C ASP A 89 4.22 -0.68 -5.08
N ALA A 90 3.92 -1.21 -6.28
CA ALA A 90 4.02 -0.46 -7.54
C ALA A 90 2.87 0.55 -7.76
N SER A 91 1.89 0.63 -6.86
CA SER A 91 0.71 1.48 -7.05
C SER A 91 0.98 2.95 -6.72
N PRO A 92 0.31 3.89 -7.40
CA PRO A 92 0.37 5.31 -7.04
C PRO A 92 -0.08 5.58 -5.60
N ALA A 93 -0.98 4.75 -5.06
CA ALA A 93 -1.46 4.85 -3.69
C ALA A 93 -0.34 4.57 -2.67
N ALA A 94 0.42 3.48 -2.87
CA ALA A 94 1.56 3.16 -2.02
C ALA A 94 2.63 4.24 -2.07
N MET A 95 2.98 4.73 -3.26
CA MET A 95 3.94 5.82 -3.44
C MET A 95 3.49 7.10 -2.73
N ALA A 96 2.21 7.49 -2.86
CA ALA A 96 1.68 8.68 -2.20
C ALA A 96 1.72 8.58 -0.68
N TYR A 97 1.42 7.39 -0.12
CA TYR A 97 1.53 7.16 1.30
C TYR A 97 2.98 7.23 1.80
N THR A 98 3.94 6.68 1.05
CA THR A 98 5.37 6.77 1.36
C THR A 98 5.82 8.23 1.42
N GLU A 99 5.47 9.04 0.42
CA GLU A 99 5.78 10.48 0.40
C GLU A 99 5.16 11.23 1.59
N LEU A 100 3.91 10.91 1.94
CA LEU A 100 3.24 11.47 3.12
C LEU A 100 3.98 11.09 4.43
N ALA A 101 4.38 9.84 4.57
CA ALA A 101 5.11 9.34 5.74
C ALA A 101 6.51 9.96 5.86
N GLU A 102 7.25 10.09 4.75
CA GLU A 102 8.55 10.76 4.70
C GLU A 102 8.42 12.25 5.07
N ARG A 103 7.38 12.91 4.53
CA ARG A 103 7.07 14.30 4.88
C ARG A 103 6.83 14.44 6.38
N ALA A 104 5.99 13.60 6.98
CA ALA A 104 5.71 13.64 8.41
C ALA A 104 6.98 13.37 9.25
N THR A 105 7.78 12.37 8.85
CA THR A 105 9.03 12.01 9.52
C THR A 105 10.01 13.19 9.56
N ARG A 106 10.07 14.00 8.48
CA ARG A 106 10.91 15.20 8.43
C ARG A 106 10.56 16.25 9.50
N PHE A 107 9.32 16.24 10.00
CA PHE A 107 8.87 17.11 11.09
C PHE A 107 8.78 16.37 12.43
N GLY A 108 9.38 15.19 12.56
CA GLY A 108 9.37 14.39 13.79
C GLY A 108 8.02 13.74 14.10
N VAL A 109 7.16 13.59 13.10
CA VAL A 109 5.82 13.01 13.25
C VAL A 109 5.87 11.54 12.79
N SER A 110 5.41 10.62 13.64
CA SER A 110 5.37 9.18 13.39
C SER A 110 4.08 8.59 13.94
N LEU A 111 3.54 7.57 13.25
CA LEU A 111 2.39 6.79 13.75
C LEU A 111 2.78 5.78 14.83
N LEU A 112 4.01 5.32 14.80
CA LEU A 112 4.59 4.56 15.89
C LEU A 112 4.99 5.63 16.91
N GLY A 113 4.17 5.81 17.94
CA GLY A 113 4.52 6.70 19.05
C GLY A 113 5.90 6.35 19.59
N GLU A 114 6.57 7.32 20.23
CA GLU A 114 7.80 7.09 20.98
C GLU A 114 7.53 6.15 22.18
N GLU A 115 7.31 4.85 21.93
CA GLU A 115 7.17 3.80 22.95
C GLU A 115 8.47 3.00 23.12
N PHE A 116 9.61 3.69 23.03
CA PHE A 116 10.89 3.14 23.48
C PHE A 116 11.66 4.22 24.25
N GLN A 117 11.26 4.45 25.51
CA GLN A 117 12.12 4.98 26.56
C GLN A 117 12.17 4.01 27.73
#